data_AF-A0A943LMQ2-F1
#
_entry.id   AF-A0A943LMQ2-F1
#
_cell.length_a   1.000
_cell.length_b   1.000
_cell.length_c   1.000
_cell.angle_alpha   90.00
_cell.angle_beta   90.00
_cell.angle_gamma   90.00
#
_symmetry.space_group_name_H-M   'P 1'
#
loop_
_entity.id
_entity.type
_entity.pdbx_description
1 polymer ?
#
loop_
_entity_poly.entity_id
_entity_poly.type
_entity_poly.pdbx_seq_one_letter_code
_entity_poly.pdbx_strand_id
1 'polypeptide(L)'
;MNIIEQYKFNKTRIKIIKNDFEIYENNYLILDEKENIKFINKLTIELNNLSEFNRKFDIVYNSLNETEKFFIGERYFKNKSLDDMVYFYLKNQNLIPTISPYKQHTNKPKSYKTIESYLIKFNKKLFSKLERGVL
;
A
#
# COMPACT_ATOMS: atom_id res chain seq x y z
N MET A 1 -6.14 0.75 9.62
CA MET A 1 -5.39 1.13 8.41
C MET A 1 -4.52 -0.05 8.02
N ASN A 2 -4.64 -0.57 6.80
CA ASN A 2 -3.75 -1.63 6.31
C ASN A 2 -2.42 -1.07 5.80
N ILE A 3 -1.43 -1.93 5.54
CA ILE A 3 -0.08 -1.50 5.14
C ILE A 3 -0.04 -0.68 3.84
N ILE A 4 -0.95 -0.92 2.90
CA ILE A 4 -1.05 -0.17 1.63
C ILE A 4 -1.65 1.21 1.88
N GLU A 5 -2.66 1.29 2.75
CA GLU A 5 -3.22 2.58 3.19
C GLU A 5 -2.20 3.40 3.97
N GLN A 6 -1.39 2.74 4.82
CA GLN A 6 -0.30 3.39 5.54
C GLN A 6 0.75 3.93 4.58
N TYR A 7 1.13 3.16 3.55
CA TYR A 7 2.02 3.65 2.48
C TYR A 7 1.47 4.90 1.77
N LYS A 8 0.18 4.88 1.39
CA LYS A 8 -0.49 6.04 0.77
C LYS A 8 -0.48 7.25 1.70
N PHE A 9 -0.84 7.04 2.96
CA PHE A 9 -0.87 8.08 3.99
C PHE A 9 0.52 8.68 4.20
N ASN A 10 1.54 7.83 4.36
CA ASN A 10 2.92 8.24 4.56
C ASN A 10 3.45 9.03 3.36
N LYS A 11 3.11 8.65 2.11
CA LYS A 11 3.45 9.44 0.92
C LYS A 11 2.90 10.86 1.00
N THR A 12 1.68 11.04 1.45
CA THR A 12 1.09 12.38 1.64
C THR A 12 1.78 13.11 2.79
N ARG A 13 2.02 12.43 3.92
CA ARG A 13 2.66 13.02 5.10
C ARG A 13 4.08 13.52 4.81
N ILE A 14 4.87 12.76 4.04
CA ILE A 14 6.21 13.18 3.58
C ILE A 14 6.14 14.49 2.79
N LYS A 15 5.15 14.65 1.89
CA LYS A 15 4.98 15.89 1.13
C LYS A 15 4.67 17.07 2.03
N ILE A 16 3.80 16.87 3.03
CA ILE A 16 3.46 17.91 4.01
C ILE A 16 4.71 18.33 4.80
N ILE A 17 5.46 17.37 5.35
CA ILE A 17 6.65 17.68 6.14
C ILE A 17 7.71 18.40 5.30
N LYS A 18 7.90 18.03 4.03
CA LYS A 18 8.81 18.74 3.12
C LYS A 18 8.38 20.19 2.91
N ASN A 19 7.08 20.43 2.72
CA ASN A 19 6.54 21.78 2.62
C ASN A 19 6.69 22.56 3.95
N ASP A 20 6.55 21.90 5.10
CA ASP A 20 6.78 22.52 6.41
C ASP A 20 8.25 22.95 6.58
N PHE A 21 9.21 22.16 6.08
CA PHE A 21 10.62 22.55 6.02
C PHE A 21 10.85 23.79 5.14
N GLU A 22 10.27 23.81 3.93
CA GLU A 22 10.39 24.96 3.02
C GLU A 22 9.79 26.24 3.63
N ILE A 23 8.63 26.15 4.28
CA ILE A 23 8.02 27.30 4.99
C ILE A 23 8.92 27.77 6.13
N TYR A 24 9.53 26.85 6.87
CA TYR A 24 10.43 27.18 7.95
C TYR A 24 11.69 27.89 7.45
N GLU A 25 12.34 27.38 6.41
CA GLU A 25 13.51 28.01 5.78
C GLU A 25 13.24 29.44 5.30
N ASN A 26 11.99 29.75 4.95
CA ASN A 26 11.59 31.09 4.52
C ASN A 26 11.22 32.04 5.68
N ASN A 27 11.00 31.54 6.91
CA ASN A 27 10.51 32.32 8.06
C ASN A 27 11.46 32.31 9.28
N TYR A 28 12.68 31.78 9.12
CA TYR A 28 13.63 31.51 10.22
C TYR A 28 14.05 32.73 11.07
N LEU A 29 13.85 33.95 10.59
CA LEU A 29 14.24 35.19 11.27
C LEU A 29 13.28 35.62 12.41
N ILE A 30 12.15 34.91 12.61
CA ILE A 30 11.04 35.37 13.47
C ILE A 30 10.86 34.53 14.75
N LEU A 31 11.63 33.44 14.96
CA LEU A 31 11.32 32.42 15.98
C LEU A 31 12.49 32.13 16.96
N ASP A 32 12.18 31.71 18.20
CA ASP A 32 13.15 31.33 19.26
C ASP A 32 14.00 30.11 18.86
N GLU A 33 15.33 30.27 18.83
CA GLU A 33 16.32 29.26 18.39
C GLU A 33 16.18 27.89 19.08
N LYS A 34 15.84 27.82 20.37
CA LYS A 34 15.81 26.52 21.10
C LYS A 34 14.57 25.69 20.76
N GLU A 35 13.40 26.30 20.70
CA GLU A 35 12.16 25.61 20.33
C GLU A 35 12.20 25.18 18.86
N ASN A 36 12.83 26.00 18.02
CA ASN A 36 13.07 25.75 16.61
C ASN A 36 13.93 24.50 16.35
N ILE A 37 15.10 24.39 17.00
CA ILE A 37 15.97 23.22 16.86
C ILE A 37 15.22 21.93 17.25
N LYS A 38 14.42 21.99 18.33
CA LYS A 38 13.61 20.85 18.78
C LYS A 38 12.53 20.46 17.77
N PHE A 39 11.85 21.45 17.17
CA PHE A 39 10.83 21.22 16.15
C PHE A 39 11.43 20.61 14.87
N ILE A 40 12.55 21.17 14.38
CA ILE A 40 13.26 20.67 13.20
C ILE A 40 13.80 19.26 13.40
N ASN A 41 14.35 18.96 14.59
CA ASN A 41 14.80 17.61 14.92
C ASN A 41 13.63 16.63 14.91
N LYS A 42 12.46 17.02 15.45
CA LYS A 42 11.25 16.18 15.42
C LYS A 42 10.79 15.91 13.99
N LEU A 43 10.70 16.94 13.14
CA LEU A 43 10.32 16.79 11.73
C LEU A 43 11.33 15.92 10.96
N THR A 44 12.63 16.07 11.23
CA THR A 44 13.68 15.27 10.59
C THR A 44 13.55 13.79 10.94
N ILE A 45 13.35 13.48 12.23
CA ILE A 45 13.14 12.11 12.69
C ILE A 45 11.88 11.51 12.06
N GLU A 46 10.77 12.27 12.05
CA GLU A 46 9.52 11.83 11.42
C GLU A 46 9.70 11.57 9.92
N LEU A 47 10.35 12.50 9.19
CA LEU A 47 10.63 12.36 7.77
C LEU A 47 11.48 11.12 7.47
N ASN A 48 12.52 10.87 8.26
CA ASN A 48 13.40 9.71 8.09
C ASN A 48 12.63 8.40 8.28
N ASN A 49 11.84 8.30 9.34
CA ASN A 49 11.03 7.11 9.62
C ASN A 49 10.01 6.83 8.51
N LEU A 50 9.30 7.87 8.06
CA LEU A 50 8.31 7.73 6.97
C LEU A 50 8.97 7.38 5.64
N SER A 51 10.13 7.98 5.34
CA SER A 51 10.89 7.72 4.12
C SER A 51 11.45 6.30 4.10
N GLU A 52 11.96 5.81 5.22
CA GLU A 52 12.44 4.44 5.36
C GLU A 52 11.31 3.43 5.14
N PHE A 53 10.16 3.64 5.79
CA PHE A 53 8.97 2.80 5.60
C PHE A 53 8.56 2.74 4.12
N ASN A 54 8.42 3.90 3.46
CA ASN A 54 8.00 3.94 2.06
C ASN A 54 9.03 3.28 1.13
N ARG A 55 10.33 3.46 1.40
CA ARG A 55 11.40 2.80 0.66
C ARG A 55 11.32 1.28 0.79
N LYS A 56 11.13 0.76 2.01
CA LYS A 56 10.94 -0.68 2.25
C LYS A 56 9.70 -1.18 1.50
N PHE A 57 8.58 -0.45 1.58
CA PHE A 57 7.37 -0.80 0.86
C PHE A 57 7.60 -0.87 -0.65
N ASP A 58 8.25 0.13 -1.25
CA ASP A 58 8.54 0.16 -2.69
C ASP A 58 9.37 -1.05 -3.13
N ILE A 59 10.38 -1.45 -2.34
CA ILE A 59 11.19 -2.66 -2.60
C ILE A 59 10.31 -3.91 -2.64
N VAL A 60 9.48 -4.11 -1.61
CA VAL A 60 8.63 -5.30 -1.50
C VAL A 60 7.56 -5.29 -2.59
N TYR A 61 6.95 -4.15 -2.86
CA TYR A 61 5.96 -3.98 -3.93
C TYR A 61 6.56 -4.33 -5.31
N ASN A 62 7.79 -3.92 -5.58
CA ASN A 62 8.46 -4.23 -6.84
C ASN A 62 8.76 -5.73 -7.01
N SER A 63 8.93 -6.46 -5.91
CA SER A 63 9.12 -7.93 -5.90
C SER A 63 7.81 -8.73 -6.10
N LEU A 64 6.65 -8.07 -6.08
CA LEU A 64 5.37 -8.72 -6.31
C LEU A 64 5.23 -9.15 -7.76
N ASN A 65 4.46 -10.23 -7.98
CA ASN A 65 4.11 -10.65 -9.33
C ASN A 65 3.02 -9.74 -9.94
N GLU A 66 2.80 -9.87 -11.24
CA GLU A 66 1.86 -9.01 -11.98
C GLU A 66 0.41 -9.14 -11.49
N THR A 67 -0.03 -10.31 -11.04
CA THR A 67 -1.38 -10.49 -10.48
C THR A 67 -1.54 -9.75 -9.15
N GLU A 68 -0.53 -9.84 -8.28
CA GLU A 68 -0.50 -9.12 -7.01
C GLU A 68 -0.49 -7.60 -7.23
N LYS A 69 0.35 -7.09 -8.14
CA LYS A 69 0.41 -5.67 -8.51
C LYS A 69 -0.91 -5.18 -9.10
N PHE A 70 -1.50 -5.95 -10.02
CA PHE A 70 -2.81 -5.67 -10.59
C PHE A 70 -3.89 -5.55 -9.50
N PHE A 71 -3.96 -6.53 -8.59
CA PHE A 71 -4.94 -6.51 -7.51
C PHE A 71 -4.77 -5.27 -6.62
N ILE A 72 -3.53 -4.90 -6.27
CA ILE A 72 -3.25 -3.68 -5.49
C ILE A 72 -3.71 -2.43 -6.25
N GLY A 73 -3.31 -2.33 -7.53
CA GLY A 73 -3.66 -1.24 -8.44
C GLY A 73 -5.16 -0.97 -8.46
N GLU A 74 -5.94 -2.01 -8.70
CA GLU A 74 -7.39 -1.90 -8.80
C GLU A 74 -8.05 -1.63 -7.44
N ARG A 75 -7.72 -2.42 -6.40
CA ARG A 75 -8.43 -2.34 -5.10
C ARG A 75 -8.06 -1.11 -4.27
N TYR A 76 -6.78 -0.72 -4.23
CA TYR A 76 -6.29 0.28 -3.29
C TYR A 76 -5.88 1.60 -3.92
N PHE A 77 -5.45 1.60 -5.19
CA PHE A 77 -5.11 2.85 -5.88
C PHE A 77 -6.28 3.41 -6.69
N LYS A 78 -7.06 2.56 -7.36
CA LYS A 78 -8.29 2.95 -8.08
C LYS A 78 -9.56 2.83 -7.22
N ASN A 79 -9.43 2.40 -5.96
CA ASN A 79 -10.54 2.24 -5.01
C ASN A 79 -11.69 1.37 -5.53
N LYS A 80 -11.43 0.37 -6.38
CA LYS A 80 -12.46 -0.58 -6.78
C LYS A 80 -12.94 -1.39 -5.59
N SER A 81 -14.22 -1.73 -5.57
CA SER A 81 -14.80 -2.59 -4.54
C SER A 81 -14.28 -4.04 -4.67
N LEU A 82 -14.52 -4.86 -3.65
CA LEU A 82 -14.26 -6.30 -3.78
C LEU A 82 -15.17 -6.91 -4.85
N ASP A 83 -16.42 -6.45 -4.94
CA ASP A 83 -17.41 -6.90 -5.91
C ASP A 83 -16.97 -6.62 -7.34
N ASP A 84 -16.41 -5.44 -7.62
CA ASP A 84 -15.83 -5.13 -8.94
C ASP A 84 -14.73 -6.10 -9.34
N MET A 85 -13.91 -6.54 -8.38
CA MET A 85 -12.90 -7.55 -8.64
C MET A 85 -13.53 -8.92 -8.87
N VAL A 86 -14.55 -9.30 -8.09
CA VAL A 86 -15.28 -10.55 -8.33
C VAL A 86 -15.87 -10.55 -9.75
N TYR A 87 -16.48 -9.45 -10.19
CA TYR A 87 -17.00 -9.31 -11.56
C TYR A 87 -15.90 -9.40 -12.62
N PHE A 88 -14.73 -8.82 -12.38
CA PHE A 88 -13.59 -8.96 -13.29
C PHE A 88 -13.20 -10.43 -13.47
N TYR A 89 -13.03 -11.20 -12.38
CA TYR A 89 -12.68 -12.62 -12.46
C TYR A 89 -13.83 -13.49 -12.97
N LEU A 90 -15.09 -13.09 -12.76
CA LEU A 90 -16.25 -13.75 -13.36
C LEU A 90 -16.21 -13.71 -14.88
N LYS A 91 -15.83 -12.55 -15.45
CA LYS A 91 -15.65 -12.36 -16.90
C LYS A 91 -14.38 -13.01 -17.43
N ASN A 92 -13.39 -13.27 -16.57
CA ASN A 92 -12.07 -13.79 -16.93
C ASN A 92 -11.75 -15.08 -16.14
N GLN A 93 -12.57 -16.12 -16.33
CA GLN A 93 -12.48 -17.37 -15.57
C GLN A 93 -11.11 -18.06 -15.68
N ASN A 94 -10.41 -17.88 -16.80
CA ASN A 94 -9.06 -18.38 -17.04
C ASN A 94 -8.01 -17.79 -16.08
N LEU A 95 -8.29 -16.64 -15.46
CA LEU A 95 -7.39 -16.00 -14.49
C LEU A 95 -7.62 -16.46 -13.04
N ILE A 96 -8.70 -17.19 -12.76
CA ILE A 96 -9.00 -17.65 -11.39
C ILE A 96 -7.88 -18.48 -10.75
N PRO A 97 -7.12 -19.32 -11.48
CA PRO A 97 -5.98 -20.02 -10.88
C PRO A 97 -4.95 -19.10 -10.22
N THR A 98 -4.80 -17.85 -10.68
CA THR A 98 -3.80 -16.92 -10.15
C THR A 98 -4.15 -16.38 -8.75
N ILE A 99 -5.44 -16.37 -8.39
CA ILE A 99 -5.94 -15.89 -7.09
C ILE A 99 -6.36 -17.02 -6.14
N SER A 100 -6.33 -18.25 -6.62
CA SER A 100 -6.82 -19.40 -5.87
C SER A 100 -5.90 -19.76 -4.70
N PRO A 101 -6.48 -20.20 -3.56
CA PRO A 101 -5.69 -20.73 -2.47
C PRO A 101 -5.24 -22.19 -2.71
N TYR A 102 -5.77 -22.88 -3.73
CA TYR A 102 -5.55 -24.31 -3.97
C TYR A 102 -4.62 -24.56 -5.16
N LYS A 103 -3.76 -25.58 -5.06
CA LYS A 103 -2.80 -25.95 -6.13
C LYS A 103 -3.47 -26.58 -7.35
N GLN A 104 -4.56 -27.32 -7.14
CA GLN A 104 -5.27 -28.02 -8.20
C GLN A 104 -6.52 -27.27 -8.61
N HIS A 105 -6.67 -27.08 -9.92
CA HIS A 105 -7.79 -26.37 -10.51
C HIS A 105 -8.63 -27.32 -11.35
N THR A 106 -9.90 -27.44 -10.99
CA THR A 106 -10.88 -28.03 -11.89
C THR A 106 -11.24 -27.02 -12.96
N ASN A 107 -11.31 -27.45 -14.23
CA ASN A 107 -11.67 -26.63 -15.39
C ASN A 107 -13.15 -26.17 -15.41
N LYS A 108 -13.85 -26.27 -14.28
CA LYS A 108 -15.23 -25.83 -14.15
C LYS A 108 -15.24 -24.34 -13.75
N PRO A 109 -16.12 -23.52 -14.38
CA PRO A 109 -16.33 -22.14 -13.97
C PRO A 109 -16.62 -22.03 -12.48
N LYS A 110 -16.08 -20.99 -11.82
CA LYS A 110 -16.33 -20.72 -10.41
C LYS A 110 -17.46 -19.72 -10.25
N SER A 111 -18.25 -19.95 -9.20
CA SER A 111 -19.32 -19.05 -8.81
C SER A 111 -18.76 -17.78 -8.18
N TYR A 112 -19.60 -16.74 -8.10
CA TYR A 112 -19.32 -15.48 -7.42
C TYR A 112 -18.73 -15.71 -6.01
N LYS A 113 -19.43 -16.47 -5.17
CA LYS A 113 -19.04 -16.74 -3.77
C LYS A 113 -17.68 -17.43 -3.67
N THR A 114 -17.37 -18.32 -4.62
CA THR A 114 -16.06 -18.98 -4.64
C THR A 114 -14.95 -18.00 -4.98
N ILE A 115 -15.14 -17.17 -6.00
CA ILE A 115 -14.17 -16.15 -6.41
C ILE A 115 -13.96 -15.13 -5.30
N GLU A 116 -15.03 -14.65 -4.68
CA GLU A 116 -14.96 -13.75 -3.52
C GLU A 116 -14.11 -14.34 -2.38
N SER A 117 -14.38 -15.60 -2.00
CA SER A 117 -13.58 -16.29 -0.99
C SER A 117 -12.09 -16.38 -1.36
N TYR A 118 -11.79 -16.62 -2.64
CA TYR A 118 -10.41 -16.67 -3.14
C TYR A 118 -9.75 -15.30 -3.03
N LEU A 119 -10.42 -14.24 -3.45
CA LEU A 119 -9.91 -12.86 -3.37
C LEU A 119 -9.68 -12.43 -1.92
N ILE A 120 -10.54 -12.80 -0.97
CA ILE A 120 -10.34 -12.52 0.46
C ILE A 120 -9.05 -13.20 0.96
N LYS A 121 -8.86 -14.48 0.62
CA LYS A 121 -7.64 -15.23 1.00
C LYS A 121 -6.40 -14.68 0.32
N PHE A 122 -6.50 -14.32 -0.96
CA PHE A 122 -5.44 -13.70 -1.74
C PHE A 122 -5.01 -12.37 -1.12
N ASN A 123 -5.96 -11.50 -0.78
CA ASN A 123 -5.71 -10.22 -0.13
C ASN A 123 -5.00 -10.37 1.22
N LYS A 124 -5.42 -11.35 2.05
CA LYS A 124 -4.74 -11.64 3.32
C LYS A 124 -3.29 -12.10 3.11
N LYS A 125 -3.04 -12.97 2.14
CA LYS A 125 -1.68 -13.42 1.80
C LYS A 125 -0.81 -12.26 1.32
N LEU A 126 -1.37 -11.39 0.49
CA LEU A 126 -0.72 -10.20 -0.03
C LEU A 126 -0.32 -9.25 1.11
N PHE A 127 -1.22 -8.97 2.05
CA PHE A 127 -0.90 -8.16 3.23
C PHE A 127 0.22 -8.79 4.06
N SER A 128 0.14 -10.10 4.35
CA SER A 128 1.21 -10.76 5.10
C SER A 128 2.56 -10.70 4.39
N LYS A 129 2.58 -10.78 3.05
CA LYS A 129 3.80 -10.64 2.24
C LYS A 129 4.37 -9.23 2.33
N LEU A 130 3.53 -8.21 2.23
CA LEU A 130 3.92 -6.82 2.37
C LEU A 130 4.44 -6.52 3.79
N GLU A 131 3.71 -6.94 4.82
CA GLU A 131 4.05 -6.69 6.23
C GLU A 131 5.40 -7.30 6.59
N ARG A 132 5.66 -8.55 6.22
CA ARG A 132 6.96 -9.22 6.49
C ARG A 132 8.17 -8.53 5.87
N GLY A 133 7.97 -7.77 4.79
CA GLY A 133 9.05 -7.09 4.10
C GLY A 133 9.26 -5.64 4.54
N VAL A 134 8.32 -5.07 5.30
CA VAL A 134 8.32 -3.66 5.67
C VAL A 134 8.47 -3.45 7.17
N LEU A 135 7.80 -4.30 7.97
CA LEU A 135 7.81 -4.29 9.44
C LEU A 135 8.86 -5.26 9.95
#